data_AF-A0A8W8JYS3-F1
#
_entry.id   AF-A0A8W8JYS3-F1
#
_cell.length_a   1.000
_cell.length_b   1.000
_cell.length_c   1.000
_cell.angle_alpha   90.00
_cell.angle_beta   90.00
_cell.angle_gamma   90.00
#
_symmetry.space_group_name_H-M   'P 1'
#
loop_
_entity.id
_entity.type
_entity.pdbx_description
1 polymer ?
#
loop_
_entity_poly.entity_id
_entity_poly.type
_entity_poly.pdbx_seq_one_letter_code
_entity_poly.pdbx_strand_id
1 'polypeptide(L)'
;MATVSCFKRKKYIEKSFLCSRLICQFLNFKQYHRTNDYTERTSSISSFYNQSAIEQVARQPSVRLTPTTLLYAGKSPDKSHLLRSAQYLHKELPVRIAHRIRGFRGLPFIVGCNPTILKVHEMYIRAFYILYEHPPVVDFASEQVYSHTLRTLLDDHSNVVTMLAEGFSECRRHIQDEEMIRLFLDRMLKSRLGIRLLVEHHLALHDEKANHVGIVDVNFSPRVFVEQCAQNVRNLCLSKYGCSPAIRLNGHLHARFPYIPQPLEYILGEILKNAYRASVESHVTNRDNIPDIIVTIANNDLDFIISILLLEIKSVG
;
A
#
# COMPACT_ATOMS: atom_id res chain seq x y z
N MET A 1 19.94 16.60 27.27
CA MET A 1 19.74 15.13 27.33
C MET A 1 18.29 14.86 27.68
N ALA A 2 17.45 14.51 26.70
CA ALA A 2 16.10 14.02 26.93
C ALA A 2 15.76 13.05 25.79
N THR A 3 15.74 11.77 26.14
CA THR A 3 15.42 10.62 25.30
C THR A 3 13.90 10.42 25.33
N VAL A 4 13.25 10.27 24.17
CA VAL A 4 11.81 9.95 24.13
C VAL A 4 11.64 8.43 24.19
N SER A 5 11.45 7.93 25.41
CA SER A 5 10.84 6.62 25.70
C SER A 5 9.31 6.74 25.64
N CYS A 6 8.65 5.73 25.07
CA CYS A 6 7.20 5.72 24.86
C CYS A 6 6.39 5.55 26.18
N PHE A 7 5.26 6.26 26.26
CA PHE A 7 4.07 6.09 27.12
C PHE A 7 4.09 6.50 28.62
N LYS A 8 3.56 7.70 28.91
CA LYS A 8 2.45 7.96 29.88
C LYS A 8 1.93 9.42 29.76
N ARG A 9 0.63 9.58 29.42
CA ARG A 9 -0.34 10.72 29.59
C ARG A 9 0.22 12.16 29.73
N LYS A 10 -0.25 13.23 29.07
CA LYS A 10 -1.53 13.57 28.42
C LYS A 10 -1.35 14.92 27.67
N LYS A 11 -1.46 14.94 26.35
CA LYS A 11 -2.20 15.94 25.53
C LYS A 11 -2.21 15.38 24.10
N TYR A 12 -3.41 15.08 23.62
CA TYR A 12 -3.69 14.31 22.42
C TYR A 12 -3.12 14.98 21.16
N ILE A 13 -2.19 14.31 20.50
CA ILE A 13 -1.97 14.40 19.06
C ILE A 13 -2.25 12.98 18.55
N GLU A 14 -3.43 12.79 17.98
CA GLU A 14 -3.99 11.49 17.67
C GLU A 14 -3.11 10.66 16.72
N LYS A 15 -2.98 9.39 17.05
CA LYS A 15 -2.43 8.30 16.23
C LYS A 15 -3.40 7.89 15.10
N SER A 16 -3.95 8.85 14.36
CA SER A 16 -5.00 8.65 13.34
C SER A 16 -4.58 9.09 11.93
N PHE A 17 -3.29 9.30 11.68
CA PHE A 17 -2.81 10.02 10.48
C PHE A 17 -2.75 9.21 9.16
N LEU A 18 -2.84 7.87 9.18
CA LEU A 18 -2.72 7.07 7.94
C LEU A 18 -4.03 6.83 7.20
N CYS A 19 -5.20 6.92 7.85
CA CYS A 19 -6.46 6.55 7.20
C CYS A 19 -7.38 7.74 6.86
N SER A 20 -7.31 8.84 7.62
CA SER A 20 -8.21 9.99 7.44
C SER A 20 -7.76 10.97 6.35
N ARG A 21 -6.44 11.14 6.13
CA ARG A 21 -5.89 12.03 5.09
C ARG A 21 -5.73 11.40 3.72
N LEU A 22 -5.70 10.07 3.63
CA LEU A 22 -5.62 9.33 2.36
C LEU A 22 -6.84 9.59 1.45
N ILE A 23 -7.99 9.90 2.06
CA ILE A 23 -9.27 10.10 1.36
C ILE A 23 -9.45 11.58 0.92
N CYS A 24 -8.93 12.56 1.67
CA CYS A 24 -9.17 13.97 1.37
C CYS A 24 -8.20 14.62 0.37
N GLN A 25 -7.02 14.04 0.10
CA GLN A 25 -6.04 14.66 -0.82
C GLN A 25 -5.99 14.07 -2.23
N PHE A 26 -6.69 12.97 -2.50
CA PHE A 26 -6.88 12.44 -3.86
C PHE A 26 -7.94 13.20 -4.68
N LEU A 27 -8.66 14.15 -4.07
CA LEU A 27 -9.74 14.93 -4.70
C LEU A 27 -9.29 16.07 -5.64
N ASN A 28 -8.03 16.12 -6.08
CA ASN A 28 -7.57 17.22 -6.92
C ASN A 28 -6.70 16.79 -8.11
N PHE A 29 -6.97 15.65 -8.74
CA PHE A 29 -6.46 15.40 -10.10
C PHE A 29 -7.38 14.49 -10.93
N LYS A 30 -7.95 15.10 -11.98
CA LYS A 30 -8.53 14.56 -13.23
C LYS A 30 -9.92 13.91 -13.26
N GLN A 31 -10.84 14.73 -13.80
CA GLN A 31 -11.60 14.56 -15.06
C GLN A 31 -12.38 13.26 -15.33
N TYR A 32 -13.68 13.41 -15.05
CA TYR A 32 -14.90 12.77 -15.56
C TYR A 32 -14.79 11.96 -16.87
N HIS A 33 -15.16 10.68 -16.80
CA HIS A 33 -15.86 9.96 -17.88
C HIS A 33 -16.96 9.10 -17.28
N ARG A 34 -18.21 9.43 -17.62
CA ARG A 34 -19.43 8.75 -17.17
C ARG A 34 -19.80 7.70 -18.23
N THR A 35 -19.83 6.42 -17.86
CA THR A 35 -20.47 5.38 -18.68
C THR A 35 -21.66 4.82 -17.92
N ASN A 36 -22.84 4.92 -18.53
CA ASN A 36 -24.08 4.35 -18.05
C ASN A 36 -24.08 2.84 -18.32
N ASP A 37 -24.15 2.02 -17.28
CA ASP A 37 -24.61 0.63 -17.37
C ASP A 37 -25.62 0.39 -16.24
N TYR A 38 -26.91 0.50 -16.58
CA TYR A 38 -28.03 0.39 -15.64
C TYR A 38 -28.79 -0.96 -15.74
N THR A 39 -28.29 -1.95 -16.47
CA THR A 39 -29.10 -3.13 -16.86
C THR A 39 -28.68 -4.49 -16.30
N GLU A 40 -27.67 -4.60 -15.42
CA GLU A 40 -27.24 -5.90 -14.86
C GLU A 40 -27.63 -6.14 -13.38
N ARG A 41 -28.50 -5.31 -12.79
CA ARG A 41 -28.73 -5.30 -11.32
C ARG A 41 -29.55 -6.47 -10.75
N THR A 42 -30.12 -7.35 -11.56
CA THR A 42 -31.10 -8.33 -11.05
C THR A 42 -30.55 -9.75 -10.90
N SER A 43 -29.48 -10.13 -11.63
CA SER A 43 -28.91 -11.49 -11.55
C SER A 43 -27.84 -11.65 -10.47
N SER A 44 -27.15 -10.58 -10.07
CA SER A 44 -26.02 -10.64 -9.12
C SER A 44 -26.42 -10.98 -7.68
N ILE A 45 -27.65 -10.64 -7.27
CA ILE A 45 -28.13 -10.77 -5.89
C ILE A 45 -28.39 -12.24 -5.49
N SER A 46 -28.71 -13.13 -6.43
CA SER A 46 -28.97 -14.55 -6.11
C SER A 46 -27.68 -15.34 -5.86
N SER A 47 -26.55 -14.95 -6.49
CA SER A 47 -25.25 -15.61 -6.27
C SER A 47 -24.61 -15.29 -4.90
N PHE A 48 -25.15 -14.31 -4.17
CA PHE A 48 -24.63 -13.86 -2.87
C PHE A 48 -24.69 -14.94 -1.79
N TYR A 49 -25.62 -15.89 -1.88
CA TYR A 49 -25.90 -16.86 -0.80
C TYR A 49 -25.42 -18.29 -1.06
N ASN A 50 -24.89 -18.61 -2.25
CA ASN A 50 -24.29 -19.92 -2.57
C ASN A 50 -22.78 -19.82 -2.77
N GLN A 51 -22.05 -19.33 -1.76
CA GLN A 51 -20.59 -19.23 -1.78
C GLN A 51 -19.95 -19.99 -0.61
N SER A 52 -20.37 -21.24 -0.41
CA SER A 52 -19.84 -22.12 0.65
C SER A 52 -18.31 -22.28 0.58
N ALA A 53 -17.71 -22.27 -0.61
CA ALA A 53 -16.27 -22.34 -0.82
C ALA A 53 -15.53 -21.16 -0.17
N ILE A 54 -16.03 -19.93 -0.32
CA ILE A 54 -15.41 -18.74 0.28
C ILE A 54 -15.44 -18.84 1.81
N GLU A 55 -16.56 -19.30 2.38
CA GLU A 55 -16.68 -19.42 3.84
C GLU A 55 -15.78 -20.52 4.41
N GLN A 56 -15.64 -21.65 3.70
CA GLN A 56 -14.74 -22.72 4.09
C GLN A 56 -13.28 -22.25 4.08
N VAL A 57 -12.85 -21.59 3.00
CA VAL A 57 -11.49 -21.07 2.86
C VAL A 57 -11.23 -19.93 3.84
N ALA A 58 -12.22 -19.07 4.13
CA ALA A 58 -12.08 -17.98 5.10
C ALA A 58 -11.88 -18.44 6.56
N ARG A 59 -12.20 -19.71 6.89
CA ARG A 59 -11.94 -20.29 8.22
C ARG A 59 -10.48 -20.70 8.40
N GLN A 60 -9.73 -20.87 7.32
CA GLN A 60 -8.32 -21.25 7.39
C GLN A 60 -7.47 -20.09 7.95
N PRO A 61 -6.44 -20.39 8.76
CA PRO A 61 -5.50 -19.38 9.22
C PRO A 61 -4.63 -18.91 8.05
N SER A 62 -4.35 -17.61 7.97
CA SER A 62 -3.34 -17.09 7.04
C SER A 62 -1.95 -17.14 7.68
N VAL A 63 -0.94 -17.49 6.88
CA VAL A 63 0.44 -17.63 7.36
C VAL A 63 1.12 -16.27 7.31
N ARG A 64 1.61 -15.76 8.44
CA ARG A 64 2.40 -14.53 8.45
C ARG A 64 3.81 -14.80 7.94
N LEU A 65 4.13 -14.33 6.74
CA LEU A 65 5.49 -14.34 6.25
C LEU A 65 6.30 -13.19 6.84
N THR A 66 7.53 -13.49 7.23
CA THR A 66 8.53 -12.49 7.61
C THR A 66 9.41 -12.16 6.39
N PRO A 67 10.01 -10.95 6.32
CA PRO A 67 10.97 -10.61 5.28
C PRO A 67 12.13 -11.61 5.20
N THR A 68 12.52 -12.19 6.34
CA THR A 68 13.52 -13.25 6.42
C THR A 68 13.05 -14.51 5.69
N THR A 69 11.79 -14.91 5.85
CA THR A 69 11.21 -16.05 5.11
C THR A 69 11.17 -15.81 3.59
N LEU A 70 10.95 -14.57 3.15
CA LEU A 70 11.03 -14.19 1.73
C LEU A 70 12.47 -14.24 1.19
N LEU A 71 13.46 -13.86 2.01
CA LEU A 71 14.89 -13.95 1.67
C LEU A 71 15.39 -15.40 1.60
N TYR A 72 14.87 -16.29 2.45
CA TYR A 72 15.23 -17.72 2.45
C TYR A 72 14.66 -18.50 1.25
N ALA A 73 13.75 -17.91 0.47
CA ALA A 73 13.38 -18.40 -0.86
C ALA A 73 14.46 -18.05 -1.92
N GLY A 74 15.73 -18.24 -1.54
CA GLY A 74 16.90 -17.82 -2.30
C GLY A 74 16.99 -18.47 -3.68
N LYS A 75 17.68 -17.77 -4.59
CA LYS A 75 17.95 -18.21 -5.97
C LYS A 75 18.64 -19.58 -5.94
N SER A 76 17.91 -20.60 -6.35
CA SER A 76 18.43 -21.94 -6.58
C SER A 76 18.83 -22.08 -8.06
N PRO A 77 20.00 -22.67 -8.40
CA PRO A 77 20.50 -22.75 -9.78
C PRO A 77 19.57 -23.53 -10.71
N ASP A 78 18.78 -24.45 -10.16
CA ASP A 78 17.75 -25.25 -10.85
C ASP A 78 16.42 -24.52 -11.06
N LYS A 79 16.30 -23.24 -10.63
CA LYS A 79 15.06 -22.45 -10.63
C LYS A 79 13.90 -23.04 -9.83
N SER A 80 14.12 -24.07 -8.99
CA SER A 80 13.08 -24.70 -8.16
C SER A 80 12.44 -23.75 -7.14
N HIS A 81 13.13 -22.65 -6.81
CA HIS A 81 12.60 -21.59 -5.97
C HIS A 81 11.39 -20.88 -6.59
N LEU A 82 11.30 -20.77 -7.92
CA LEU A 82 10.13 -20.21 -8.62
C LEU A 82 8.90 -21.10 -8.42
N LEU A 83 9.06 -22.41 -8.63
CA LEU A 83 7.97 -23.37 -8.47
C LEU A 83 7.47 -23.41 -7.02
N ARG A 84 8.38 -23.42 -6.03
CA ARG A 84 8.02 -23.35 -4.60
C ARG A 84 7.29 -22.06 -4.26
N SER A 85 7.72 -20.92 -4.81
CA SER A 85 7.05 -19.63 -4.63
C SER A 85 5.64 -19.65 -5.20
N ALA A 86 5.45 -20.14 -6.43
CA ALA A 86 4.15 -20.24 -7.07
C ALA A 86 3.20 -21.17 -6.31
N GLN A 87 3.67 -22.34 -5.88
CA GLN A 87 2.90 -23.29 -5.08
C GLN A 87 2.50 -22.71 -3.71
N TYR A 88 3.37 -21.90 -3.10
CA TYR A 88 3.04 -21.18 -1.88
C TYR A 88 1.92 -20.17 -2.13
N LEU A 89 2.03 -19.34 -3.17
CA LEU A 89 1.01 -18.35 -3.52
C LEU A 89 -0.33 -18.99 -3.87
N HIS A 90 -0.32 -20.09 -4.62
CA HIS A 90 -1.51 -20.86 -4.99
C HIS A 90 -2.33 -21.28 -3.77
N LYS A 91 -1.67 -21.66 -2.67
CA LYS A 91 -2.33 -22.01 -1.41
C LYS A 91 -2.74 -20.80 -0.58
N GLU A 92 -1.88 -19.78 -0.51
CA GLU A 92 -2.04 -18.68 0.44
C GLU A 92 -2.99 -17.57 -0.05
N LEU A 93 -2.96 -17.24 -1.33
CA LEU A 93 -3.73 -16.10 -1.86
C LEU A 93 -5.25 -16.27 -1.75
N PRO A 94 -5.86 -17.43 -2.09
CA PRO A 94 -7.29 -17.64 -1.89
C PRO A 94 -7.75 -17.40 -0.45
N VAL A 95 -6.96 -17.84 0.54
CA VAL A 95 -7.24 -17.62 1.97
C VAL A 95 -7.28 -16.14 2.32
N ARG A 96 -6.26 -15.38 1.88
CA ARG A 96 -6.18 -13.95 2.16
C ARG A 96 -7.31 -13.17 1.51
N ILE A 97 -7.66 -13.50 0.27
CA ILE A 97 -8.79 -12.89 -0.44
C ILE A 97 -10.11 -13.23 0.25
N ALA A 98 -10.33 -14.48 0.64
CA ALA A 98 -11.54 -14.89 1.35
C ALA A 98 -11.72 -14.11 2.68
N HIS A 99 -10.65 -13.83 3.41
CA HIS A 99 -10.69 -12.95 4.58
C HIS A 99 -11.11 -11.52 4.25
N ARG A 100 -10.76 -10.99 3.07
CA ARG A 100 -11.18 -9.67 2.60
C ARG A 100 -12.66 -9.64 2.25
N ILE A 101 -13.14 -10.65 1.51
CA ILE A 101 -14.55 -10.82 1.16
C ILE A 101 -15.40 -10.87 2.43
N ARG A 102 -14.99 -11.66 3.43
CA ARG A 102 -15.64 -11.67 4.74
C ARG A 102 -15.65 -10.30 5.42
N GLY A 103 -14.58 -9.52 5.26
CA GLY A 103 -14.52 -8.14 5.72
C GLY A 103 -15.59 -7.26 5.09
N PHE A 104 -15.78 -7.34 3.76
CA PHE A 104 -16.83 -6.59 3.06
C PHE A 104 -18.23 -6.99 3.53
N ARG A 105 -18.48 -8.28 3.73
CA ARG A 105 -19.76 -8.80 4.26
C ARG A 105 -20.06 -8.35 5.69
N GLY A 106 -19.04 -7.91 6.43
CA GLY A 106 -19.18 -7.34 7.78
C GLY A 106 -19.43 -5.83 7.81
N LEU A 107 -19.49 -5.15 6.66
CA LEU A 107 -19.79 -3.72 6.60
C LEU A 107 -21.27 -3.43 6.89
N PRO A 108 -21.60 -2.23 7.41
CA PRO A 108 -22.99 -1.81 7.55
C PRO A 108 -23.71 -1.84 6.21
N PHE A 109 -24.97 -2.29 6.18
CA PHE A 109 -25.73 -2.46 4.94
C PHE A 109 -25.72 -1.21 4.04
N ILE A 110 -25.92 -0.03 4.63
CA ILE A 110 -25.92 1.24 3.89
C ILE A 110 -24.59 1.55 3.19
N VAL A 111 -23.48 1.09 3.76
CA VAL A 111 -22.13 1.21 3.18
C VAL A 111 -21.92 0.13 2.13
N GLY A 112 -22.34 -1.10 2.41
CA GLY A 112 -22.24 -2.23 1.48
C GLY A 112 -23.05 -2.05 0.19
N CYS A 113 -24.15 -1.30 0.24
CA CYS A 113 -24.98 -0.98 -0.91
C CYS A 113 -24.43 0.15 -1.80
N ASN A 114 -23.36 0.83 -1.39
CA ASN A 114 -22.72 1.82 -2.25
C ASN A 114 -22.20 1.13 -3.52
N PRO A 115 -22.51 1.65 -4.73
CA PRO A 115 -22.18 0.98 -5.99
C PRO A 115 -20.66 0.79 -6.16
N THR A 116 -19.86 1.74 -5.71
CA THR A 116 -18.39 1.68 -5.81
C THR A 116 -17.83 0.64 -4.85
N ILE A 117 -18.33 0.58 -3.60
CA ILE A 117 -17.92 -0.44 -2.62
C ILE A 117 -18.36 -1.84 -3.08
N LEU A 118 -19.58 -1.97 -3.61
CA LEU A 118 -20.09 -3.22 -4.15
C LEU A 118 -19.23 -3.71 -5.32
N LYS A 119 -18.85 -2.81 -6.24
CA LYS A 119 -17.96 -3.15 -7.35
C LYS A 119 -16.61 -3.67 -6.86
N VAL A 120 -16.01 -3.05 -5.84
CA VAL A 120 -14.77 -3.57 -5.25
C VAL A 120 -14.99 -4.94 -4.62
N HIS A 121 -16.10 -5.15 -3.91
CA HIS A 121 -16.44 -6.45 -3.33
C HIS A 121 -16.55 -7.55 -4.42
N GLU A 122 -17.21 -7.27 -5.54
CA GLU A 122 -17.31 -8.17 -6.70
C GLU A 122 -15.94 -8.48 -7.32
N MET A 123 -15.04 -7.49 -7.42
CA MET A 123 -13.67 -7.71 -7.90
C MET A 123 -12.92 -8.73 -7.01
N TYR A 124 -13.04 -8.64 -5.68
CA TYR A 124 -12.42 -9.62 -4.79
C TYR A 124 -13.06 -11.01 -4.90
N ILE A 125 -14.38 -11.11 -5.09
CA ILE A 125 -15.06 -12.39 -5.35
C ILE A 125 -14.53 -13.02 -6.65
N ARG A 126 -14.44 -12.23 -7.73
CA ARG A 126 -13.89 -12.71 -9.01
C ARG A 126 -12.46 -13.19 -8.85
N ALA A 127 -11.61 -12.41 -8.17
CA ALA A 127 -10.23 -12.79 -7.89
C ALA A 127 -10.14 -14.09 -7.08
N PHE A 128 -11.04 -14.30 -6.11
CA PHE A 128 -11.09 -15.55 -5.34
C PHE A 128 -11.32 -16.75 -6.25
N TYR A 129 -12.35 -16.72 -7.10
CA TYR A 129 -12.67 -17.84 -7.99
C TYR A 129 -11.55 -18.10 -9.01
N ILE A 130 -10.99 -17.04 -9.61
CA ILE A 130 -9.84 -17.17 -10.52
C ILE A 130 -8.68 -17.91 -9.86
N LEU A 131 -8.37 -17.61 -8.59
CA LEU A 131 -7.26 -18.25 -7.88
C LEU A 131 -7.63 -19.64 -7.34
N TYR A 132 -8.84 -19.80 -6.83
CA TYR A 132 -9.32 -21.03 -6.21
C TYR A 132 -9.51 -22.16 -7.23
N GLU A 133 -10.01 -21.81 -8.42
CA GLU A 133 -10.24 -22.76 -9.52
C GLU A 133 -9.00 -22.93 -10.41
N HIS A 134 -7.94 -22.16 -10.17
CA HIS A 134 -6.70 -22.28 -10.94
C HIS A 134 -6.10 -23.69 -10.75
N PRO A 135 -5.72 -24.38 -11.85
CA PRO A 135 -5.08 -25.69 -11.76
C PRO A 135 -3.84 -25.69 -10.84
N PRO A 136 -3.54 -26.80 -10.15
CA PRO A 136 -2.34 -26.92 -9.34
C PRO A 136 -1.06 -26.65 -10.15
N VAL A 137 -0.14 -25.88 -9.57
CA VAL A 137 1.15 -25.55 -10.18
C VAL A 137 2.14 -26.69 -9.91
N VAL A 138 2.42 -27.50 -10.93
CA VAL A 138 3.24 -28.72 -10.81
C VAL A 138 4.57 -28.64 -11.56
N ASP A 139 4.66 -27.76 -12.56
CA ASP A 139 5.81 -27.62 -13.45
C ASP A 139 6.04 -26.16 -13.85
N PHE A 140 7.10 -25.90 -14.61
CA PHE A 140 7.45 -24.54 -15.04
C PHE A 140 6.44 -23.95 -16.04
N ALA A 141 5.75 -24.79 -16.83
CA ALA A 141 4.74 -24.31 -17.77
C ALA A 141 3.49 -23.78 -17.03
N SER A 142 2.99 -24.55 -16.06
CA SER A 142 1.90 -24.13 -15.18
C SER A 142 2.28 -22.93 -14.30
N GLU A 143 3.54 -22.84 -13.88
CA GLU A 143 4.05 -21.67 -13.16
C GLU A 143 3.98 -20.39 -14.00
N GLN A 144 4.38 -20.44 -15.27
CA GLN A 144 4.31 -19.28 -16.17
C GLN A 144 2.87 -18.81 -16.41
N VAL A 145 1.94 -19.76 -16.61
CA VAL A 145 0.51 -19.47 -16.74
C VAL A 145 -0.01 -18.80 -15.47
N TYR A 146 0.33 -19.33 -14.30
CA TYR A 146 -0.08 -18.76 -13.02
C TYR A 146 0.51 -17.34 -12.82
N SER A 147 1.79 -17.15 -13.14
CA SER A 147 2.45 -15.84 -13.14
C SER A 147 1.74 -14.82 -14.06
N HIS A 148 1.23 -15.25 -15.22
CA HIS A 148 0.43 -14.37 -16.08
C HIS A 148 -0.91 -13.99 -15.43
N THR A 149 -1.65 -14.97 -14.87
CA THR A 149 -2.90 -14.70 -14.13
C THR A 149 -2.67 -13.72 -12.98
N LEU A 150 -1.58 -13.86 -12.24
CA LEU A 150 -1.22 -12.98 -11.13
C LEU A 150 -0.94 -11.54 -11.58
N ARG A 151 -0.29 -11.33 -12.73
CA ARG A 151 -0.09 -9.99 -13.32
C ARG A 151 -1.42 -9.34 -13.65
N THR A 152 -2.31 -10.04 -14.34
CA THR A 152 -3.65 -9.54 -14.67
C THR A 152 -4.43 -9.14 -13.42
N LEU A 153 -4.40 -9.97 -12.37
CA LEU A 153 -5.07 -9.64 -11.12
C LEU A 153 -4.50 -8.40 -10.42
N LEU A 154 -3.18 -8.19 -10.47
CA LEU A 154 -2.54 -6.97 -9.93
C LEU A 154 -3.01 -5.72 -10.67
N ASP A 155 -3.08 -5.79 -12.00
CA ASP A 155 -3.49 -4.67 -12.86
C ASP A 155 -4.97 -4.34 -12.67
N ASP A 156 -5.83 -5.36 -12.69
CA ASP A 156 -7.27 -5.22 -12.43
C ASP A 156 -7.54 -4.53 -11.08
N HIS A 157 -6.73 -4.83 -10.06
CA HIS A 157 -6.91 -4.29 -8.71
C HIS A 157 -6.13 -2.99 -8.44
N SER A 158 -5.49 -2.39 -9.46
CA SER A 158 -4.66 -1.19 -9.31
C SER A 158 -5.40 -0.01 -8.66
N ASN A 159 -6.65 0.24 -9.08
CA ASN A 159 -7.46 1.39 -8.66
C ASN A 159 -8.33 1.16 -7.40
N VAL A 160 -8.23 -0.01 -6.76
CA VAL A 160 -9.09 -0.37 -5.61
C VAL A 160 -8.99 0.62 -4.45
N VAL A 161 -7.81 1.18 -4.18
CA VAL A 161 -7.64 2.15 -3.08
C VAL A 161 -8.43 3.43 -3.36
N THR A 162 -8.38 3.93 -4.60
CA THR A 162 -9.11 5.12 -5.04
C THR A 162 -10.62 4.88 -4.99
N MET A 163 -11.09 3.74 -5.48
CA MET A 163 -12.51 3.36 -5.46
C MET A 163 -13.04 3.25 -4.02
N LEU A 164 -12.27 2.64 -3.11
CA LEU A 164 -12.65 2.59 -1.71
C LEU A 164 -12.72 3.98 -1.10
N ALA A 165 -11.73 4.84 -1.36
CA ALA A 165 -11.74 6.21 -0.86
C ALA A 165 -12.98 6.99 -1.33
N GLU A 166 -13.33 6.87 -2.61
CA GLU A 166 -14.53 7.48 -3.21
C GLU A 166 -15.81 6.95 -2.54
N GLY A 167 -16.01 5.62 -2.50
CA GLY A 167 -17.21 5.02 -1.92
C GLY A 167 -17.41 5.34 -0.44
N PHE A 168 -16.34 5.32 0.36
CA PHE A 168 -16.43 5.71 1.78
C PHE A 168 -16.66 7.21 1.97
N SER A 169 -16.13 8.05 1.08
CA SER A 169 -16.38 9.50 1.12
C SER A 169 -17.87 9.81 0.89
N GLU A 170 -18.52 9.12 -0.03
CA GLU A 170 -19.96 9.25 -0.30
C GLU A 170 -20.83 8.79 0.88
N CYS A 171 -20.45 7.66 1.49
CA CYS A 171 -21.19 7.08 2.61
C CYS A 171 -20.92 7.78 3.96
N ARG A 172 -19.95 8.69 4.04
CA ARG A 172 -19.46 9.27 5.31
C ARG A 172 -20.56 9.80 6.22
N ARG A 173 -21.57 10.48 5.66
CA ARG A 173 -22.69 11.08 6.44
C ARG A 173 -23.59 10.03 7.11
N HIS A 174 -23.53 8.78 6.65
CA HIS A 174 -24.41 7.69 7.08
C HIS A 174 -23.66 6.69 7.99
N ILE A 175 -22.36 6.91 8.20
CA ILE A 175 -21.52 6.09 9.07
C ILE A 175 -21.65 6.63 10.50
N GLN A 176 -22.21 5.81 11.39
CA GLN A 176 -22.32 6.13 12.81
C GLN A 176 -21.06 5.74 13.60
N ASP A 177 -20.41 4.64 13.19
CA ASP A 177 -19.20 4.11 13.82
C ASP A 177 -17.99 4.31 12.89
N GLU A 178 -17.30 5.44 13.06
CA GLU A 178 -16.08 5.74 12.30
C GLU A 178 -14.92 4.79 12.65
N GLU A 179 -14.86 4.27 13.88
CA GLU A 179 -13.81 3.35 14.31
C GLU A 179 -13.92 2.00 13.60
N MET A 180 -15.13 1.49 13.40
CA MET A 180 -15.36 0.29 12.59
C MET A 180 -14.81 0.45 11.17
N ILE A 181 -15.12 1.58 10.50
CA ILE A 181 -14.64 1.84 9.14
C ILE A 181 -13.12 1.99 9.12
N ARG A 182 -12.53 2.67 10.10
CA ARG A 182 -11.08 2.78 10.25
C ARG A 182 -10.43 1.41 10.39
N LEU A 183 -10.97 0.54 11.27
CA LEU A 183 -10.47 -0.81 11.47
C LEU A 183 -10.64 -1.69 10.23
N PHE A 184 -11.73 -1.53 9.49
CA PHE A 184 -11.93 -2.21 8.21
C PHE A 184 -10.87 -1.77 7.19
N LEU A 185 -10.72 -0.47 6.95
CA LEU A 185 -9.75 0.09 6.01
C LEU A 185 -8.32 -0.30 6.38
N ASP A 186 -7.95 -0.20 7.66
CA ASP A 186 -6.63 -0.62 8.14
C ASP A 186 -6.35 -2.09 7.81
N ARG A 187 -7.31 -2.98 8.08
CA ARG A 187 -7.16 -4.41 7.76
C ARG A 187 -7.11 -4.64 6.25
N MET A 188 -7.99 -3.99 5.49
CA MET A 188 -8.09 -4.14 4.04
C MET A 188 -6.81 -3.69 3.34
N LEU A 189 -6.33 -2.49 3.64
CA LEU A 189 -5.16 -1.90 3.00
C LEU A 189 -3.88 -2.65 3.38
N LYS A 190 -3.71 -3.04 4.66
CA LYS A 190 -2.56 -3.87 5.08
C LYS A 190 -2.55 -5.23 4.41
N SER A 191 -3.70 -5.89 4.33
CA SER A 191 -3.81 -7.19 3.66
C SER A 191 -3.58 -7.07 2.16
N ARG A 192 -4.08 -6.01 1.51
CA ARG A 192 -3.83 -5.74 0.08
C ARG A 192 -2.35 -5.48 -0.18
N LEU A 193 -1.70 -4.66 0.63
CA LEU A 193 -0.25 -4.43 0.55
C LEU A 193 0.52 -5.75 0.70
N GLY A 194 0.14 -6.57 1.68
CA GLY A 194 0.76 -7.89 1.87
C GLY A 194 0.58 -8.82 0.67
N ILE A 195 -0.62 -8.91 0.10
CA ILE A 195 -0.87 -9.71 -1.12
C ILE A 195 -0.02 -9.20 -2.28
N ARG A 196 -0.02 -7.89 -2.52
CA ARG A 196 0.72 -7.26 -3.60
C ARG A 196 2.23 -7.53 -3.49
N LEU A 197 2.81 -7.36 -2.30
CA LEU A 197 4.22 -7.66 -2.05
C LEU A 197 4.58 -9.13 -2.34
N LEU A 198 3.72 -10.07 -1.97
CA LEU A 198 3.97 -11.49 -2.22
C LEU A 198 3.95 -11.82 -3.71
N VAL A 199 2.97 -11.27 -4.44
CA VAL A 199 2.86 -11.48 -5.88
C VAL A 199 4.01 -10.81 -6.62
N GLU A 200 4.31 -9.55 -6.33
CA GLU A 200 5.42 -8.84 -6.98
C GLU A 200 6.76 -9.46 -6.65
N HIS A 201 6.95 -9.97 -5.42
CA HIS A 201 8.14 -10.74 -5.09
C HIS A 201 8.30 -11.93 -6.02
N HIS A 202 7.26 -12.76 -6.17
CA HIS A 202 7.29 -13.92 -7.06
C HIS A 202 7.56 -13.53 -8.51
N LEU A 203 6.89 -12.50 -9.02
CA LEU A 203 7.09 -12.02 -10.39
C LEU A 203 8.52 -11.50 -10.60
N ALA A 204 9.08 -10.78 -9.62
CA ALA A 204 10.43 -10.25 -9.68
C ALA A 204 11.52 -11.33 -9.51
N LEU A 205 11.18 -12.54 -9.04
CA LEU A 205 12.14 -13.66 -9.00
C LEU A 205 12.52 -14.14 -10.41
N HIS A 206 11.68 -13.86 -11.41
CA HIS A 206 12.00 -14.15 -12.82
C HIS A 206 13.08 -13.23 -13.38
N ASP A 207 13.26 -12.04 -12.79
CA ASP A 207 14.20 -11.04 -13.26
C ASP A 207 15.57 -11.20 -12.56
N GLU A 208 16.62 -11.43 -13.35
CA GLU A 208 17.99 -11.50 -12.84
C GLU A 208 18.58 -10.10 -12.65
N LYS A 209 18.08 -9.39 -11.63
CA LYS A 209 18.61 -8.07 -11.25
C LYS A 209 19.75 -8.20 -10.23
N ALA A 210 20.87 -7.52 -10.49
CA ALA A 210 22.01 -7.47 -9.57
C ALA A 210 21.59 -6.84 -8.22
N ASN A 211 22.14 -7.37 -7.12
CA ASN A 211 21.83 -6.96 -5.75
C ASN A 211 20.36 -7.09 -5.33
N HIS A 212 19.53 -7.82 -6.09
CA HIS A 212 18.12 -8.02 -5.78
C HIS A 212 17.76 -9.51 -5.72
N VAL A 213 16.90 -9.84 -4.76
CA VAL A 213 16.23 -11.14 -4.64
C VAL A 213 14.72 -10.89 -4.64
N GLY A 214 14.11 -11.04 -5.82
CA GLY A 214 12.76 -10.54 -6.07
C GLY A 214 12.69 -9.03 -5.79
N ILE A 215 11.74 -8.61 -4.96
CA ILE A 215 11.60 -7.21 -4.51
C ILE A 215 12.55 -6.78 -3.39
N VAL A 216 13.39 -7.68 -2.86
CA VAL A 216 14.32 -7.34 -1.77
C VAL A 216 15.63 -6.81 -2.36
N ASP A 217 16.00 -5.58 -1.99
CA ASP A 217 17.31 -5.01 -2.28
C ASP A 217 18.28 -5.43 -1.16
N VAL A 218 19.31 -6.18 -1.51
CA VAL A 218 20.29 -6.73 -0.57
C VAL A 218 21.22 -5.64 -0.03
N ASN A 219 21.40 -4.55 -0.77
CA ASN A 219 22.32 -3.46 -0.44
C ASN A 219 21.61 -2.11 -0.42
N PHE A 220 20.42 -2.08 0.17
CA PHE A 220 19.56 -0.90 0.19
C PHE A 220 20.25 0.27 0.89
N SER A 221 20.27 1.42 0.22
CA SER A 221 20.82 2.68 0.72
C SER A 221 19.68 3.67 1.02
N PRO A 222 19.34 3.93 2.30
CA PRO A 222 18.29 4.87 2.66
C PRO A 222 18.54 6.26 2.13
N ARG A 223 19.81 6.69 2.06
CA ARG A 223 20.18 8.01 1.51
C ARG A 223 19.74 8.15 0.06
N VAL A 224 20.22 7.25 -0.80
CA VAL A 224 19.93 7.29 -2.24
C VAL A 224 18.43 7.18 -2.48
N PHE A 225 17.76 6.32 -1.71
CA PHE A 225 16.33 6.14 -1.80
C PHE A 225 15.54 7.41 -1.44
N VAL A 226 15.93 8.09 -0.36
CA VAL A 226 15.31 9.36 0.04
C VAL A 226 15.57 10.45 -0.99
N GLU A 227 16.80 10.55 -1.53
CA GLU A 227 17.14 11.50 -2.59
C GLU A 227 16.27 11.31 -3.84
N GLN A 228 16.05 10.05 -4.26
CA GLN A 228 15.18 9.73 -5.40
C GLN A 228 13.72 10.12 -5.14
N CYS A 229 13.17 9.75 -3.98
CA CYS A 229 11.80 10.12 -3.61
C CYS A 229 11.62 11.63 -3.51
N ALA A 230 12.59 12.32 -2.90
CA ALA A 230 12.66 13.77 -2.80
C ALA A 230 12.66 14.43 -4.18
N GLN A 231 13.47 13.94 -5.12
CA GLN A 231 13.53 14.48 -6.46
C GLN A 231 12.19 14.33 -7.20
N ASN A 232 11.53 13.18 -7.08
CA ASN A 232 10.22 12.94 -7.69
C ASN A 232 9.16 13.90 -7.14
N VAL A 233 9.11 14.08 -5.82
CA VAL A 233 8.17 15.02 -5.17
C VAL A 233 8.51 16.47 -5.50
N ARG A 234 9.80 16.82 -5.57
CA ARG A 234 10.26 18.15 -5.97
C ARG A 234 9.78 18.51 -7.38
N ASN A 235 9.90 17.58 -8.34
CA ASN A 235 9.41 17.80 -9.70
C ASN A 235 7.90 18.07 -9.74
N LEU A 236 7.12 17.31 -8.96
CA LEU A 236 5.67 17.53 -8.81
C LEU A 236 5.36 18.89 -8.18
N CYS A 237 6.12 19.27 -7.15
CA CYS A 237 5.98 20.56 -6.46
C CYS A 237 6.28 21.74 -7.41
N LEU A 238 7.38 21.66 -8.16
CA LEU A 238 7.75 22.66 -9.16
C LEU A 238 6.68 22.80 -10.23
N SER A 239 6.16 21.69 -10.75
CA SER A 239 5.09 21.72 -11.76
C SER A 239 3.79 22.36 -11.24
N LYS A 240 3.47 22.22 -9.95
CA LYS A 240 2.21 22.70 -9.37
C LYS A 240 2.30 24.12 -8.82
N TYR A 241 3.41 24.47 -8.18
CA TYR A 241 3.56 25.72 -7.42
C TYR A 241 4.63 26.65 -8.00
N GLY A 242 5.42 26.20 -8.98
CA GLY A 242 6.53 26.96 -9.58
C GLY A 242 7.77 27.11 -8.69
N CYS A 243 7.70 26.67 -7.44
CA CYS A 243 8.76 26.75 -6.45
C CYS A 243 8.83 25.46 -5.62
N SER A 244 9.95 25.23 -4.94
CA SER A 244 10.14 24.01 -4.16
C SER A 244 11.26 24.17 -3.12
N PRO A 245 11.06 23.75 -1.86
CA PRO A 245 12.10 23.74 -0.85
C PRO A 245 13.25 22.78 -1.23
N ALA A 246 14.46 23.12 -0.81
CA ALA A 246 15.58 22.18 -0.88
C ALA A 246 15.48 21.14 0.25
N ILE A 247 16.12 19.99 0.05
CA ILE A 247 16.23 18.93 1.07
C ILE A 247 17.66 18.87 1.59
N ARG A 248 17.80 18.79 2.91
CA ARG A 248 19.08 18.55 3.60
C ARG A 248 19.02 17.22 4.33
N LEU A 249 19.95 16.32 4.01
CA LEU A 249 20.06 14.99 4.61
C LEU A 249 21.14 14.97 5.69
N ASN A 250 20.86 14.37 6.84
CA ASN A 250 21.84 14.17 7.91
C ASN A 250 21.65 12.80 8.63
N GLY A 251 22.59 12.46 9.51
CA GLY A 251 22.61 11.18 10.24
C GLY A 251 23.46 10.11 9.54
N HIS A 252 23.00 8.85 9.56
CA HIS A 252 23.73 7.69 9.03
C HIS A 252 23.59 7.57 7.50
N LEU A 253 24.20 8.49 6.77
CA LEU A 253 24.10 8.58 5.30
C LEU A 253 24.78 7.45 4.53
N HIS A 254 25.64 6.67 5.19
CA HIS A 254 26.36 5.53 4.61
C HIS A 254 25.76 4.18 5.02
N ALA A 255 24.63 4.17 5.74
CA ALA A 255 23.97 2.95 6.14
C ALA A 255 23.55 2.12 4.92
N ARG A 256 23.83 0.82 4.98
CA ARG A 256 23.38 -0.15 3.99
C ARG A 256 22.92 -1.42 4.69
N PHE A 257 21.77 -1.94 4.28
CA PHE A 257 21.20 -3.16 4.84
C PHE A 257 20.19 -3.76 3.86
N PRO A 258 19.82 -5.05 3.96
CA PRO A 258 18.77 -5.62 3.14
C PRO A 258 17.39 -5.05 3.48
N TYR A 259 16.62 -4.59 2.49
CA TYR A 259 15.28 -4.04 2.72
C TYR A 259 14.35 -4.19 1.51
N ILE A 260 13.04 -4.02 1.73
CA ILE A 260 12.01 -4.00 0.68
C ILE A 260 11.65 -2.54 0.39
N PRO A 261 12.11 -1.94 -0.73
CA PRO A 261 11.95 -0.49 -0.96
C PRO A 261 10.49 -0.06 -1.18
N GLN A 262 9.68 -0.93 -1.77
CA GLN A 262 8.38 -0.56 -2.33
C GLN A 262 7.36 0.00 -1.31
N PRO A 263 7.13 -0.58 -0.11
CA PRO A 263 6.26 0.03 0.89
C PRO A 263 6.78 1.40 1.36
N LEU A 264 8.10 1.54 1.43
CA LEU A 264 8.73 2.77 1.89
C LEU A 264 8.59 3.88 0.84
N GLU A 265 8.59 3.56 -0.45
CA GLU A 265 8.41 4.53 -1.53
C GLU A 265 7.06 5.24 -1.40
N TYR A 266 6.01 4.47 -1.16
CA TYR A 266 4.67 5.01 -0.94
C TYR A 266 4.62 5.90 0.31
N ILE A 267 5.09 5.38 1.45
CA ILE A 267 5.05 6.11 2.74
C ILE A 267 5.85 7.42 2.64
N LEU A 268 7.09 7.32 2.14
CA LEU A 268 8.00 8.45 2.05
C LEU A 268 7.49 9.48 1.05
N GLY A 269 6.97 9.04 -0.10
CA GLY A 269 6.35 9.92 -1.10
C GLY A 269 5.18 10.72 -0.52
N GLU A 270 4.28 10.09 0.25
CA GLU A 270 3.15 10.80 0.89
C GLU A 270 3.62 11.78 1.98
N ILE A 271 4.59 11.40 2.81
CA ILE A 271 5.11 12.31 3.86
C ILE A 271 5.82 13.50 3.21
N LEU A 272 6.66 13.25 2.21
CA LEU A 272 7.35 14.31 1.48
C LEU A 272 6.36 15.23 0.76
N LYS A 273 5.36 14.72 0.04
CA LYS A 273 4.33 15.57 -0.59
C LYS A 273 3.67 16.51 0.42
N ASN A 274 3.36 16.01 1.61
CA ASN A 274 2.80 16.83 2.69
C ASN A 274 3.78 17.89 3.21
N ALA A 275 5.05 17.52 3.40
CA ALA A 275 6.10 18.43 3.84
C ALA A 275 6.37 19.56 2.82
N TYR A 276 6.50 19.20 1.54
CA TYR A 276 6.67 20.15 0.42
C TYR A 276 5.48 21.10 0.33
N ARG A 277 4.25 20.56 0.35
CA ARG A 277 3.02 21.35 0.31
C ARG A 277 2.94 22.35 1.46
N ALA A 278 3.16 21.90 2.70
CA ALA A 278 3.10 22.75 3.88
C ALA A 278 4.15 23.87 3.83
N SER A 279 5.36 23.57 3.36
CA SER A 279 6.45 24.55 3.24
C SER A 279 6.11 25.65 2.22
N VAL A 280 5.55 25.27 1.07
CA VAL A 280 5.19 26.23 0.01
C VAL A 280 3.93 27.04 0.38
N GLU A 281 2.89 26.40 0.91
CA GLU A 281 1.62 27.07 1.26
C GLU A 281 1.77 28.02 2.46
N SER A 282 2.75 27.80 3.34
CA SER A 282 3.07 28.73 4.43
C SER A 282 3.93 29.93 4.00
N HIS A 283 4.61 29.86 2.86
CA HIS A 283 5.54 30.89 2.37
C HIS A 283 5.09 31.53 1.04
N VAL A 284 3.78 31.65 0.83
CA VAL A 284 3.20 32.21 -0.41
C VAL A 284 3.67 33.64 -0.69
N THR A 285 3.93 34.43 0.37
CA THR A 285 4.41 35.82 0.30
C THR A 285 5.91 35.93 0.05
N ASN A 286 6.70 34.91 0.38
CA ASN A 286 8.15 34.90 0.21
C ASN A 286 8.60 33.60 -0.48
N ARG A 287 8.25 33.49 -1.77
CA ARG A 287 8.53 32.30 -2.59
C ARG A 287 10.02 32.08 -2.88
N ASP A 288 10.82 33.13 -2.73
CA ASP A 288 12.27 33.07 -2.98
C ASP A 288 13.05 32.53 -1.78
N ASN A 289 12.46 32.52 -0.57
CA ASN A 289 13.11 32.05 0.65
C ASN A 289 12.25 31.04 1.42
N ILE A 290 12.11 29.85 0.84
CA ILE A 290 11.39 28.72 1.46
C ILE A 290 12.39 27.91 2.30
N PRO A 291 12.08 27.58 3.56
CA PRO A 291 12.98 26.82 4.41
C PRO A 291 13.23 25.41 3.89
N ASP A 292 14.44 24.93 4.09
CA ASP A 292 14.83 23.57 3.72
C ASP A 292 14.12 22.53 4.58
N ILE A 293 13.71 21.44 3.93
CA ILE A 293 13.20 20.24 4.60
C ILE A 293 14.40 19.42 5.07
N ILE A 294 14.47 19.17 6.38
CA ILE A 294 15.55 18.35 6.95
C ILE A 294 15.06 16.92 7.07
N VAL A 295 15.85 15.99 6.54
CA VAL A 295 15.59 14.56 6.66
C VAL A 295 16.74 13.88 7.38
N THR A 296 16.46 13.28 8.54
CA THR A 296 17.43 12.59 9.38
C THR A 296 17.27 11.08 9.28
N ILE A 297 18.35 10.40 8.92
CA ILE A 297 18.40 8.94 8.82
C ILE A 297 19.13 8.40 10.05
N ALA A 298 18.45 7.61 10.86
CA ALA A 298 19.05 6.86 11.96
C ALA A 298 18.95 5.37 11.67
N ASN A 299 20.05 4.63 11.84
CA ASN A 299 20.10 3.19 11.64
C ASN A 299 20.71 2.54 12.89
N ASN A 300 20.07 1.50 13.41
CA ASN A 300 20.60 0.65 14.46
C ASN A 300 20.37 -0.83 14.09
N ASP A 301 20.79 -1.75 14.96
CA ASP A 301 20.73 -3.20 14.68
C ASP A 301 19.30 -3.78 14.69
N LEU A 302 18.32 -3.04 15.24
CA LEU A 302 16.92 -3.49 15.40
C LEU A 302 15.97 -2.81 14.41
N ASP A 303 16.13 -1.51 14.19
CA ASP A 303 15.32 -0.70 13.32
C ASP A 303 16.11 0.45 12.66
N PHE A 304 15.48 1.05 11.65
CA PHE A 304 15.93 2.29 11.06
C PHE A 304 14.79 3.30 11.10
N ILE A 305 15.15 4.56 11.25
CA ILE A 305 14.21 5.67 11.43
C ILE A 305 14.56 6.73 10.39
N ILE A 306 13.54 7.17 9.65
CA ILE A 306 13.62 8.35 8.79
C ILE A 306 12.73 9.41 9.41
N SER A 307 13.35 10.47 9.94
CA SER A 307 12.65 11.62 10.50
C SER A 307 12.64 12.75 9.48
N ILE A 308 11.47 13.36 9.24
CA ILE A 308 11.30 14.51 8.36
C ILE A 308 10.86 15.69 9.22
N LEU A 309 11.67 16.74 9.24
CA LEU A 309 11.45 17.94 10.02
C LEU A 309 11.26 19.13 9.07
N LEU A 310 10.22 19.90 9.35
CA LEU A 310 10.01 21.22 8.77
C LEU A 310 10.65 22.24 9.72
N LEU A 311 11.57 23.04 9.21
CA LEU A 311 12.04 24.20 9.95
C LEU A 311 10.95 25.27 9.91
N GLU A 312 10.15 25.34 10.98
CA GLU A 312 9.34 26.54 11.22
C GLU A 312 10.31 27.70 11.51
N ILE A 313 10.30 28.72 10.65
CA ILE A 313 10.89 30.00 10.98
C ILE A 313 10.04 30.56 12.12
N LYS A 314 10.66 30.78 13.29
CA LYS A 314 10.05 31.50 14.40
C LYS A 314 9.34 32.74 13.85
N SER A 315 8.07 32.90 14.18
CA SER A 315 7.38 34.18 14.05
C SER A 315 8.27 35.23 14.71
N VAL A 316 8.92 36.05 13.90
CA VAL A 316 9.53 37.29 14.38
C VAL A 316 8.34 38.20 14.62
N GLY A 317 7.99 38.34 15.89
CA GLY A 317 7.04 39.34 16.37
C GLY A 317 7.63 40.75 16.27
#